data_AF-A0A950P4K8-F1
#
_entry.id   AF-A0A950P4K8-F1
#
_cell.length_a   1.000
_cell.length_b   1.000
_cell.length_c   1.000
_cell.angle_alpha   90.00
_cell.angle_beta   90.00
_cell.angle_gamma   90.00
#
_symmetry.space_group_name_H-M   'P 1'
#
loop_
_entity.id
_entity.type
_entity.pdbx_description
1 polymer ?
#
loop_
_entity_poly.entity_id
_entity_poly.type
_entity_poly.pdbx_seq_one_letter_code
_entity_poly.pdbx_strand_id
1 'polypeptide(L)'
;MPEAVEPIRPQAKDVAFELERFELDPSGRLELNGRWFGVRGRRFVRPTLTFAGDGERSRSLADLEHKPWSPGEGELWTAAFPWEFEGAGVEDVELAVAPDIAIALPPPRGMPPAHRGGRRARARPRRGDGEQRDAPLDTTTADSDEAPRRREPSEIARLQRDVHQLTAEVASARRDLERVGAERDDALSARVQVLAERDEAALDRDRVAGERDAAAAERDAAWAERDAAWAERDAAWAERDATAAALARSTAEREEAASDRDQALAARDRALAERDAAIAARDAAAAERDAA
;
A
#
# COMPACT_ATOMS: atom_id res chain seq x y z
N MET A 1 16.58 -21.74 26.20
CA MET A 1 17.47 -21.62 25.03
C MET A 1 16.57 -21.25 23.86
N PRO A 2 16.55 -20.00 23.38
CA PRO A 2 15.77 -19.69 22.19
C PRO A 2 16.46 -20.34 20.99
N GLU A 3 15.70 -21.15 20.27
CA GLU A 3 16.08 -21.80 19.01
C GLU A 3 16.45 -20.69 18.01
N ALA A 4 17.68 -20.70 17.49
CA ALA A 4 18.13 -19.72 16.52
C ALA A 4 17.34 -19.93 15.22
N VAL A 5 16.28 -19.14 15.00
CA VAL A 5 15.52 -19.14 13.76
C VAL A 5 16.40 -18.50 12.69
N GLU A 6 16.71 -19.27 11.65
CA GLU A 6 17.58 -18.85 10.56
C GLU A 6 16.91 -17.68 9.79
N PRO A 7 17.62 -16.57 9.52
CA PRO A 7 17.03 -15.40 8.89
C PRO A 7 16.61 -15.71 7.45
N ILE A 8 15.34 -15.42 7.13
CA ILE A 8 14.77 -15.59 5.80
C ILE A 8 15.23 -14.42 4.93
N ARG A 9 15.95 -14.74 3.86
CA ARG A 9 16.49 -13.73 2.94
C ARG A 9 15.51 -13.45 1.79
N PRO A 10 15.00 -12.22 1.64
CA PRO A 10 14.28 -11.78 0.45
C PRO A 10 15.15 -11.78 -0.80
N GLN A 11 14.46 -11.70 -1.95
CA GLN A 11 15.09 -11.55 -3.26
C GLN A 11 15.85 -10.21 -3.42
N ALA A 12 15.61 -9.22 -2.57
CA ALA A 12 16.36 -7.96 -2.52
C ALA A 12 17.68 -8.12 -1.75
N LYS A 13 18.79 -7.68 -2.36
CA LYS A 13 20.18 -8.04 -1.97
C LYS A 13 20.64 -7.67 -0.54
N ASP A 14 19.90 -6.85 0.21
CA ASP A 14 20.33 -6.36 1.54
C ASP A 14 19.19 -6.28 2.58
N VAL A 15 18.07 -6.95 2.34
CA VAL A 15 16.97 -7.04 3.33
C VAL A 15 17.03 -8.40 4.00
N ALA A 16 16.63 -8.51 5.26
CA ALA A 16 16.44 -9.78 5.96
C ALA A 16 15.18 -9.73 6.83
N PHE A 17 14.53 -10.89 6.99
CA PHE A 17 13.39 -11.06 7.88
C PHE A 17 13.64 -12.23 8.84
N GLU A 18 13.59 -11.94 10.13
CA GLU A 18 13.61 -12.98 11.16
C GLU A 18 12.18 -13.29 11.59
N LEU A 19 11.76 -14.53 11.36
CA LEU A 19 10.42 -14.99 11.73
C LEU A 19 10.39 -15.37 13.21
N GLU A 20 9.52 -14.75 13.99
CA GLU A 20 9.30 -15.13 15.39
C GLU A 20 8.11 -16.10 15.55
N ARG A 21 6.99 -15.82 14.87
CA ARG A 21 5.76 -16.63 14.98
C ARG A 21 4.97 -16.59 13.68
N PHE A 22 4.47 -17.74 13.26
CA PHE A 22 3.51 -17.84 12.16
C PHE A 22 2.50 -18.94 12.47
N GLU A 23 1.31 -18.55 12.91
CA GLU A 23 0.32 -19.45 13.52
C GLU A 23 -1.11 -19.10 13.09
N LEU A 24 -1.95 -20.11 12.96
CA LEU A 24 -3.40 -19.93 12.81
C LEU A 24 -4.04 -19.82 14.19
N ASP A 25 -4.59 -18.64 14.49
CA ASP A 25 -5.35 -18.39 15.70
C ASP A 25 -6.71 -19.12 15.66
N PRO A 26 -7.25 -19.57 16.81
CA PRO A 26 -8.59 -20.17 16.92
C PRO A 26 -9.75 -19.37 16.29
N SER A 27 -9.59 -18.07 16.09
CA SER A 27 -10.52 -17.17 15.40
C SER A 27 -10.51 -17.30 13.87
N GLY A 28 -9.66 -18.15 13.30
CA GLY A 28 -9.54 -18.37 11.84
C GLY A 28 -8.66 -17.33 11.14
N ARG A 29 -7.72 -16.73 11.87
CA ARG A 29 -6.80 -15.69 11.37
C ARG A 29 -5.36 -16.18 11.45
N LEU A 30 -4.57 -15.94 10.42
CA LEU A 30 -3.14 -16.18 10.46
C LEU A 30 -2.42 -14.97 11.05
N GLU A 31 -1.71 -15.17 12.15
CA GLU A 31 -0.85 -14.16 12.75
C GLU A 31 0.60 -14.43 12.36
N LEU A 32 1.27 -13.40 11.84
CA LEU A 32 2.65 -13.42 11.45
C LEU A 32 3.43 -12.34 12.22
N ASN A 33 4.41 -12.78 13.01
CA ASN A 33 5.27 -11.92 13.81
C ASN A 33 6.73 -12.14 13.40
N GLY A 34 7.49 -11.07 13.27
CA GLY A 34 8.92 -11.15 13.01
C GLY A 34 9.60 -9.79 13.05
N ARG A 35 10.84 -9.72 12.58
CA ARG A 35 11.66 -8.50 12.58
C ARG A 35 12.26 -8.28 11.20
N TRP A 36 12.20 -7.04 10.74
CA TRP A 36 12.78 -6.63 9.47
C TRP A 36 14.10 -5.90 9.68
N PHE A 37 15.10 -6.22 8.84
CA PHE A 37 16.41 -5.59 8.82
C PHE A 37 16.74 -5.10 7.40
N GLY A 38 17.44 -3.96 7.28
CA GLY A 38 17.83 -3.40 5.97
C GLY A 38 16.69 -2.73 5.18
N VAL A 39 15.57 -2.42 5.85
CA VAL A 39 14.33 -1.89 5.25
C VAL A 39 14.17 -0.37 5.31
N ARG A 40 15.14 0.33 5.90
CA ARG A 40 15.11 1.79 6.08
C ARG A 40 14.96 2.52 4.73
N GLY A 41 13.97 3.41 4.65
CA GLY A 41 13.69 4.20 3.43
C GLY A 41 12.85 3.49 2.37
N ARG A 42 12.39 2.25 2.62
CA ARG A 42 11.52 1.51 1.70
C ARG A 42 10.04 1.73 2.01
N ARG A 43 9.21 1.72 0.98
CA ARG A 43 7.77 1.94 1.11
C ARG A 43 7.03 0.63 1.32
N PHE A 44 6.72 0.33 2.58
CA PHE A 44 5.87 -0.80 2.93
C PHE A 44 4.44 -0.53 2.48
N VAL A 45 3.86 -1.49 1.78
CA VAL A 45 2.45 -1.52 1.38
C VAL A 45 1.71 -2.55 2.24
N ARG A 46 0.39 -2.68 2.04
CA ARG A 46 -0.43 -3.69 2.72
C ARG A 46 0.20 -5.08 2.50
N PRO A 47 0.63 -5.78 3.56
CA PRO A 47 1.22 -7.10 3.44
C PRO A 47 0.27 -8.07 2.74
N THR A 48 0.83 -8.93 1.91
CA THR A 48 0.11 -9.93 1.14
C THR A 48 0.76 -11.29 1.39
N LEU A 49 -0.04 -12.28 1.78
CA LEU A 49 0.37 -13.69 1.78
C LEU A 49 -0.17 -14.38 0.53
N THR A 50 0.68 -15.15 -0.13
CA THR A 50 0.31 -16.03 -1.24
C THR A 50 0.59 -17.47 -0.82
N PHE A 51 -0.42 -18.32 -0.88
CA PHE A 51 -0.33 -19.75 -0.60
C PHE A 51 -0.37 -20.49 -1.93
N ALA A 52 0.49 -21.50 -2.08
CA ALA A 52 0.44 -22.43 -3.20
C ALA A 52 0.41 -23.87 -2.68
N GLY A 53 -0.50 -24.68 -3.21
CA GLY A 53 -0.64 -26.10 -2.86
C GLY A 53 -1.62 -26.81 -3.79
N ASP A 54 -1.35 -28.07 -4.14
CA ASP A 54 -2.19 -28.90 -5.03
C ASP A 54 -2.56 -28.24 -6.39
N GLY A 55 -1.68 -27.38 -6.91
CA GLY A 55 -1.89 -26.68 -8.19
C GLY A 55 -2.78 -25.43 -8.09
N GLU A 56 -3.28 -25.10 -6.90
CA GLU A 56 -4.05 -23.89 -6.63
C GLU A 56 -3.17 -22.82 -5.97
N ARG A 57 -3.48 -21.55 -6.25
CA ARG A 57 -2.82 -20.39 -5.64
C ARG A 57 -3.88 -19.46 -5.08
N SER A 58 -3.81 -19.16 -3.78
CA SER A 58 -4.69 -18.20 -3.13
C SER A 58 -3.89 -17.04 -2.54
N ARG A 59 -4.46 -15.84 -2.59
CA ARG A 59 -3.84 -14.62 -2.11
C ARG A 59 -4.70 -14.03 -1.00
N SER A 60 -4.11 -13.84 0.18
CA SER A 60 -4.73 -13.17 1.32
C SER A 60 -4.03 -11.85 1.63
N LEU A 61 -4.82 -10.83 1.98
CA LEU A 61 -4.33 -9.47 2.30
C LEU A 61 -4.42 -9.23 3.80
N ALA A 62 -3.36 -8.68 4.40
CA ALA A 62 -3.31 -8.45 5.86
C ALA A 62 -4.41 -7.50 6.32
N ASP A 63 -5.04 -7.76 7.46
CA ASP A 63 -6.02 -6.86 8.04
C ASP A 63 -5.42 -5.51 8.45
N LEU A 64 -6.30 -4.51 8.55
CA LEU A 64 -5.91 -3.12 8.87
C LEU A 64 -5.56 -2.91 10.35
N GLU A 65 -5.72 -3.92 11.19
CA GLU A 65 -5.55 -3.87 12.65
C GLU A 65 -4.14 -3.42 13.06
N HIS A 66 -3.11 -3.83 12.33
CA HIS A 66 -1.71 -3.54 12.64
C HIS A 66 -1.11 -2.45 11.72
N LYS A 67 -1.95 -1.56 11.16
CA LYS A 67 -1.49 -0.40 10.39
C LYS A 67 -0.98 0.69 11.36
N PRO A 68 0.16 1.35 11.10
CA PRO A 68 1.00 1.28 9.90
C PRO A 68 1.98 0.10 9.88
N TRP A 69 2.02 -0.63 8.77
CA TRP A 69 2.86 -1.83 8.59
C TRP A 69 4.35 -1.55 8.34
N SER A 70 4.79 -0.29 8.40
CA SER A 70 6.20 0.08 8.27
C SER A 70 6.93 -0.28 9.57
N PRO A 71 7.81 -1.28 9.58
CA PRO A 71 8.53 -1.66 10.79
C PRO A 71 9.62 -0.64 11.14
N GLY A 72 9.86 -0.43 12.44
CA GLY A 72 11.14 0.06 12.91
C GLY A 72 12.24 -0.99 12.70
N GLU A 73 13.48 -0.55 12.52
CA GLU A 73 14.61 -1.44 12.25
C GLU A 73 14.85 -2.38 13.45
N GLY A 74 14.69 -3.69 13.25
CA GLY A 74 14.80 -4.71 14.30
C GLY A 74 13.64 -4.71 15.32
N GLU A 75 12.60 -3.91 15.11
CA GLU A 75 11.40 -3.92 15.97
C GLU A 75 10.48 -5.09 15.63
N LEU A 76 9.66 -5.48 16.61
CA LEU A 76 8.66 -6.53 16.42
C LEU A 76 7.58 -6.02 15.46
N TRP A 77 7.46 -6.68 14.33
CA TRP A 77 6.50 -6.41 13.28
C TRP A 77 5.43 -7.50 13.29
N THR A 78 4.16 -7.10 13.21
CA THR A 78 3.00 -7.99 13.27
C THR A 78 2.06 -7.73 12.10
N ALA A 79 1.59 -8.81 11.47
CA ALA A 79 0.53 -8.75 10.46
C ALA A 79 -0.43 -9.94 10.65
N ALA A 80 -1.72 -9.65 10.65
CA ALA A 80 -2.79 -10.65 10.71
C ALA A 80 -3.45 -10.78 9.34
N PHE A 81 -3.81 -11.99 8.92
CA PHE A 81 -4.41 -12.27 7.61
C PHE A 81 -5.65 -13.15 7.78
N PRO A 82 -6.74 -12.90 7.04
CA PRO A 82 -7.84 -13.84 6.98
C PRO A 82 -7.38 -15.15 6.30
N TRP A 83 -7.76 -16.30 6.86
CA TRP A 83 -7.50 -17.60 6.26
C TRP A 83 -8.62 -17.97 5.27
N GLU A 84 -8.29 -17.99 3.98
CA GLU A 84 -9.24 -18.28 2.89
C GLU A 84 -8.74 -19.39 1.94
N PHE A 85 -7.80 -20.22 2.37
CA PHE A 85 -7.25 -21.30 1.54
C PHE A 85 -7.96 -22.63 1.84
N GLU A 86 -8.59 -23.19 0.81
CA GLU A 86 -9.39 -24.43 0.87
C GLU A 86 -8.62 -25.68 0.37
N GLY A 87 -7.35 -25.55 -0.02
CA GLY A 87 -6.52 -26.65 -0.52
C GLY A 87 -6.07 -27.65 0.55
N ALA A 88 -5.78 -28.90 0.15
CA ALA A 88 -5.53 -30.01 1.08
C ALA A 88 -4.12 -30.00 1.73
N GLY A 89 -3.27 -29.04 1.39
CA GLY A 89 -1.99 -28.81 2.04
C GLY A 89 -1.25 -27.61 1.45
N VAL A 90 -0.57 -26.85 2.29
CA VAL A 90 0.25 -25.71 1.86
C VAL A 90 1.65 -26.23 1.52
N GLU A 91 2.08 -26.08 0.27
CA GLU A 91 3.43 -26.44 -0.18
C GLU A 91 4.39 -25.27 -0.04
N ASP A 92 3.97 -24.09 -0.50
CA ASP A 92 4.75 -22.85 -0.45
C ASP A 92 3.93 -21.68 0.10
N VAL A 93 4.58 -20.83 0.91
CA VAL A 93 4.02 -19.57 1.42
C VAL A 93 4.96 -18.43 1.04
N GLU A 94 4.42 -17.37 0.44
CA GLU A 94 5.19 -16.18 0.09
C GLU A 94 4.55 -14.93 0.69
N LEU A 95 5.34 -14.13 1.40
CA LEU A 95 4.95 -12.83 1.95
C LEU A 95 5.55 -11.71 1.10
N ALA A 96 4.68 -10.83 0.59
CA ALA A 96 5.06 -9.59 -0.07
C ALA A 96 4.63 -8.38 0.77
N VAL A 97 5.59 -7.51 1.12
CA VAL A 97 5.37 -6.29 1.92
C VAL A 97 5.73 -4.99 1.20
N ALA A 98 6.46 -5.08 0.08
CA ALA A 98 6.81 -3.97 -0.79
C ALA A 98 6.96 -4.47 -2.24
N PRO A 99 6.94 -3.59 -3.27
CA PRO A 99 7.10 -4.00 -4.67
C PRO A 99 8.39 -4.79 -4.96
N ASP A 100 9.41 -4.59 -4.14
CA ASP A 100 10.74 -5.19 -4.24
C ASP A 100 11.06 -6.17 -3.09
N ILE A 101 10.11 -6.43 -2.18
CA ILE A 101 10.31 -7.32 -1.03
C ILE A 101 9.27 -8.42 -1.02
N ALA A 102 9.70 -9.62 -1.42
CA ALA A 102 8.99 -10.87 -1.27
C ALA A 102 9.88 -11.93 -0.62
N ILE A 103 9.35 -12.64 0.39
CA ILE A 103 10.05 -13.68 1.14
C ILE A 103 9.24 -14.98 1.16
N ALA A 104 9.91 -16.12 1.05
CA ALA A 104 9.30 -17.42 1.28
C ALA A 104 9.23 -17.71 2.79
N LEU A 105 8.05 -18.00 3.31
CA LEU A 105 7.82 -18.37 4.70
C LEU A 105 7.65 -19.89 4.85
N PRO A 106 8.05 -20.46 6.01
CA PRO A 106 7.66 -21.82 6.34
C PRO A 106 6.13 -21.93 6.51
N PRO A 107 5.54 -23.14 6.41
CA PRO A 107 4.11 -23.33 6.63
C PRO A 107 3.72 -22.93 8.07
N PRO A 108 2.50 -22.38 8.27
CA PRO A 108 2.07 -21.94 9.59
C PRO A 108 1.92 -23.12 10.56
N ARG A 109 2.30 -22.90 11.81
CA ARG A 109 2.12 -23.91 12.87
C ARG A 109 0.62 -24.08 13.15
N GLY A 110 0.18 -25.33 13.32
CA GLY A 110 -1.22 -25.70 13.51
C GLY A 110 -1.91 -26.27 12.26
N MET A 111 -1.24 -26.25 11.10
CA MET A 111 -1.72 -26.86 9.85
C MET A 111 -1.00 -28.19 9.59
N PRO A 112 -1.69 -29.26 9.13
CA PRO A 112 -1.02 -30.48 8.71
C PRO A 112 -0.04 -30.17 7.56
N PRO A 113 1.24 -30.58 7.66
CA PRO A 113 2.16 -30.44 6.54
C PRO A 113 1.61 -31.25 5.36
N ALA A 114 1.65 -30.69 4.16
CA ALA A 114 1.32 -31.43 2.95
C ALA A 114 2.11 -32.75 2.97
N HIS A 115 1.40 -33.88 2.93
CA HIS A 115 2.05 -35.17 2.85
C HIS A 115 2.95 -35.15 1.61
N ARG A 116 4.28 -35.20 1.79
CA ARG A 116 5.23 -35.47 0.70
C ARG A 116 4.91 -36.86 0.14
N GLY A 117 3.94 -36.92 -0.75
CA GLY A 117 3.75 -38.01 -1.68
C GLY A 117 5.02 -38.05 -2.52
N GLY A 118 5.91 -38.98 -2.17
CA GLY A 118 7.20 -39.13 -2.82
C GLY A 118 7.02 -39.11 -4.34
N ARG A 119 7.66 -38.13 -5.00
CA ARG A 119 7.91 -38.17 -6.43
C ARG A 119 8.74 -39.42 -6.72
N ARG A 120 8.06 -40.55 -6.95
CA ARG A 120 8.65 -41.67 -7.67
C ARG A 120 8.82 -41.19 -9.11
N ALA A 121 10.05 -40.80 -9.41
CA ALA A 121 10.59 -40.84 -10.76
C ALA A 121 10.12 -42.16 -11.40
N ARG A 122 9.34 -42.07 -12.48
CA ARG A 122 9.08 -43.21 -13.36
C ARG A 122 10.37 -43.50 -14.13
N ALA A 123 11.34 -44.08 -13.43
CA ALA A 123 12.40 -44.86 -14.04
C ALA A 123 11.74 -46.11 -14.63
N ARG A 124 11.79 -46.23 -15.96
CA ARG A 124 11.48 -47.47 -16.67
C ARG A 124 12.41 -48.57 -16.14
N PRO A 125 11.92 -49.70 -15.60
CA PRO A 125 12.79 -50.79 -15.25
C PRO A 125 13.22 -51.51 -16.53
N ARG A 126 14.53 -51.50 -16.78
CA ARG A 126 15.22 -52.57 -17.50
C ARG A 126 15.47 -53.71 -16.51
N ARG A 127 14.92 -54.89 -16.82
CA ARG A 127 15.40 -56.24 -16.52
C ARG A 127 14.75 -57.13 -17.59
N GLY A 128 15.44 -57.81 -18.50
CA GLY A 128 16.80 -58.33 -18.41
C GLY A 128 16.77 -59.57 -17.52
N ASP A 129 16.79 -60.73 -18.15
CA ASP A 129 17.46 -62.00 -17.77
C ASP A 129 17.19 -62.95 -18.95
N GLY A 130 18.21 -63.40 -19.68
CA GLY A 130 19.11 -64.48 -19.26
C GLY A 130 18.62 -65.72 -20.01
N GLU A 131 19.37 -66.36 -20.89
CA GLU A 131 20.64 -67.04 -20.64
C GLU A 131 21.29 -67.35 -22.01
N GLN A 132 22.59 -67.06 -22.19
CA GLN A 132 23.72 -68.01 -22.11
C GLN A 132 23.71 -69.05 -23.26
N ARG A 133 24.81 -69.39 -23.93
CA ARG A 133 26.23 -69.05 -23.88
C ARG A 133 26.89 -69.80 -25.06
N ASP A 134 28.12 -69.41 -25.35
CA ASP A 134 29.19 -70.23 -25.93
C ASP A 134 29.14 -70.59 -27.43
N ALA A 135 30.00 -69.90 -28.16
CA ALA A 135 30.75 -70.44 -29.30
C ALA A 135 31.55 -71.70 -28.86
N PRO A 136 31.96 -72.64 -29.74
CA PRO A 136 32.61 -72.26 -31.00
C PRO A 136 32.57 -73.24 -32.21
N LEU A 137 33.14 -72.76 -33.32
CA LEU A 137 33.82 -73.45 -34.43
C LEU A 137 33.03 -74.08 -35.60
N ASP A 138 33.18 -73.37 -36.73
CA ASP A 138 33.80 -73.80 -38.01
C ASP A 138 32.97 -74.40 -39.16
N THR A 139 33.38 -73.93 -40.34
CA THR A 139 33.24 -74.50 -41.70
C THR A 139 31.99 -74.23 -42.55
N THR A 140 32.24 -73.44 -43.61
CA THR A 140 31.99 -73.79 -45.03
C THR A 140 30.65 -73.37 -45.68
N THR A 141 30.74 -72.24 -46.38
CA THR A 141 30.46 -72.09 -47.84
C THR A 141 29.04 -71.81 -48.33
N ALA A 142 29.03 -71.02 -49.42
CA ALA A 142 27.97 -70.69 -50.37
C ALA A 142 27.08 -69.52 -49.94
N ASP A 143 27.35 -68.29 -50.41
CA ASP A 143 27.11 -67.82 -51.78
C ASP A 143 25.68 -68.11 -52.24
N SER A 144 24.83 -67.06 -52.25
CA SER A 144 23.65 -66.91 -53.11
C SER A 144 23.01 -65.54 -52.88
N ASP A 145 23.44 -64.61 -53.72
CA ASP A 145 22.61 -63.71 -54.54
C ASP A 145 21.30 -63.11 -53.98
N GLU A 146 21.35 -61.78 -53.91
CA GLU A 146 20.28 -60.80 -53.83
C GLU A 146 19.36 -60.90 -55.07
N ALA A 147 18.20 -61.57 -54.94
CA ALA A 147 17.13 -61.54 -55.95
C ALA A 147 16.11 -60.42 -55.64
N PRO A 148 15.61 -59.67 -56.66
CA PRO A 148 14.65 -58.61 -56.44
C PRO A 148 13.31 -59.23 -56.06
N ARG A 149 12.92 -59.08 -54.80
CA ARG A 149 11.61 -59.56 -54.31
C ARG A 149 10.51 -58.87 -55.11
N ARG A 150 9.91 -59.60 -56.06
CA ARG A 150 8.60 -59.26 -56.60
C ARG A 150 7.67 -59.22 -55.39
N ARG A 151 7.27 -58.01 -54.99
CA ARG A 151 6.31 -57.82 -53.91
C ARG A 151 5.07 -58.62 -54.27
N GLU A 152 4.76 -59.63 -53.46
CA GLU A 152 3.57 -60.43 -53.64
C GLU A 152 2.35 -59.48 -53.73
N PRO A 153 1.32 -59.78 -54.55
CA PRO A 153 0.13 -58.93 -54.68
C PRO A 153 -0.50 -58.50 -53.34
N SER A 154 -0.27 -59.26 -52.27
CA SER A 154 -0.65 -58.98 -50.88
C SER A 154 0.13 -57.83 -50.21
N GLU A 155 1.41 -57.64 -50.52
CA GLU A 155 2.23 -56.53 -50.00
C GLU A 155 1.85 -55.20 -50.66
N ILE A 156 1.55 -55.23 -51.96
CA ILE A 156 1.06 -54.06 -52.70
C ILE A 156 -0.29 -53.60 -52.12
N ALA A 157 -1.21 -54.54 -51.87
CA ALA A 157 -2.50 -54.24 -51.25
C ALA A 157 -2.38 -53.72 -49.80
N ARG A 158 -1.35 -54.12 -49.06
CA ARG A 158 -1.04 -53.57 -47.73
C ARG A 158 -0.56 -52.14 -47.82
N LEU A 159 0.44 -51.86 -48.65
CA LEU A 159 0.98 -50.51 -48.83
C LEU A 159 -0.07 -49.54 -49.37
N GLN A 160 -0.98 -50.00 -50.24
CA GLN A 160 -2.11 -49.19 -50.71
C GLN A 160 -3.06 -48.82 -49.57
N ARG A 161 -3.34 -49.75 -48.64
CA ARG A 161 -4.13 -49.46 -47.44
C ARG A 161 -3.40 -48.48 -46.50
N ASP A 162 -2.10 -48.68 -46.29
CA ASP A 162 -1.30 -47.80 -45.44
C ASP A 162 -1.24 -46.36 -46.02
N VAL A 163 -1.07 -46.21 -47.34
CA VAL A 163 -1.12 -44.90 -48.01
C VAL A 163 -2.51 -44.26 -47.88
N HIS A 164 -3.58 -45.02 -48.04
CA HIS A 164 -4.94 -44.51 -47.86
C HIS A 164 -5.17 -44.05 -46.40
N GLN A 165 -4.71 -44.84 -45.43
CA GLN A 165 -4.80 -44.50 -44.01
C GLN A 165 -3.99 -43.23 -43.68
N LEU A 166 -2.73 -43.16 -44.10
CA LEU A 166 -1.88 -41.97 -43.89
C LEU A 166 -2.45 -40.73 -44.58
N THR A 167 -3.07 -40.88 -45.75
CA THR A 167 -3.75 -39.78 -46.45
C THR A 167 -4.94 -39.27 -45.63
N ALA A 168 -5.73 -40.17 -45.05
CA ALA A 168 -6.83 -39.82 -44.17
C ALA A 168 -6.35 -39.16 -42.87
N GLU A 169 -5.26 -39.66 -42.27
CA GLU A 169 -4.63 -39.08 -41.08
C GLU A 169 -4.11 -37.67 -41.35
N VAL A 170 -3.41 -37.44 -42.47
CA VAL A 170 -2.95 -36.10 -42.88
C VAL A 170 -4.13 -35.16 -43.13
N ALA A 171 -5.20 -35.63 -43.76
CA ALA A 171 -6.41 -34.81 -43.95
C ALA A 171 -7.11 -34.47 -42.62
N SER A 172 -7.09 -35.38 -41.64
CA SER A 172 -7.56 -35.09 -40.28
C SER A 172 -6.69 -34.07 -39.58
N ALA A 173 -5.37 -34.28 -39.58
CA ALA A 173 -4.41 -33.37 -38.94
C ALA A 173 -4.46 -31.96 -39.53
N ARG A 174 -4.70 -31.83 -40.85
CA ARG A 174 -4.92 -30.53 -41.50
C ARG A 174 -6.18 -29.83 -40.98
N ARG A 175 -7.31 -30.55 -40.89
CA ARG A 175 -8.55 -30.00 -40.32
C ARG A 175 -8.38 -29.59 -38.86
N ASP A 176 -7.65 -30.38 -38.08
CA ASP A 176 -7.33 -30.02 -36.70
C ASP A 176 -6.45 -28.77 -36.60
N LEU A 177 -5.45 -28.64 -37.48
CA LEU A 177 -4.60 -27.44 -37.52
C LEU A 177 -5.39 -26.19 -37.92
N GLU A 178 -6.29 -26.31 -38.92
CA GLU A 178 -7.18 -25.22 -39.32
C GLU A 178 -8.11 -24.80 -38.18
N ARG A 179 -8.69 -25.78 -37.47
CA ARG A 179 -9.53 -25.52 -36.29
C ARG A 179 -8.76 -24.81 -35.18
N VAL A 180 -7.58 -25.32 -34.81
CA VAL A 180 -6.72 -24.70 -33.79
C VAL A 180 -6.25 -23.30 -34.24
N GLY A 181 -6.01 -23.10 -35.54
CA GLY A 181 -5.70 -21.81 -36.12
C GLY A 181 -6.83 -20.79 -35.93
N ALA A 182 -8.07 -21.20 -36.23
CA ALA A 182 -9.26 -20.37 -36.01
C ALA A 182 -9.48 -20.05 -34.51
N GLU A 183 -9.39 -21.07 -33.65
CA GLU A 183 -9.50 -20.90 -32.19
C GLU A 183 -8.44 -19.91 -31.64
N ARG A 184 -7.20 -19.98 -32.16
CA ARG A 184 -6.14 -19.04 -31.81
C ARG A 184 -6.46 -17.62 -32.26
N ASP A 185 -6.94 -17.44 -33.49
CA ASP A 185 -7.22 -16.12 -34.04
C ASP A 185 -8.41 -15.46 -33.30
N ASP A 186 -9.43 -16.24 -32.94
CA ASP A 186 -10.52 -15.79 -32.07
C ASP A 186 -10.01 -15.39 -30.68
N ALA A 187 -9.14 -16.20 -30.07
CA ALA A 187 -8.53 -15.90 -28.78
C ALA A 187 -7.66 -14.63 -28.82
N LEU A 188 -6.93 -14.39 -29.92
CA LEU A 188 -6.15 -13.17 -30.13
C LEU A 188 -7.07 -11.95 -30.27
N SER A 189 -8.16 -12.06 -31.02
CA SER A 189 -9.16 -11.00 -31.17
C SER A 189 -9.79 -10.63 -29.82
N ALA A 190 -10.22 -11.63 -29.05
CA ALA A 190 -10.74 -11.43 -27.70
C ALA A 190 -9.72 -10.76 -26.77
N ARG A 191 -8.44 -11.18 -26.84
CA ARG A 191 -7.38 -10.54 -26.06
C ARG A 191 -7.17 -9.08 -26.45
N VAL A 192 -7.24 -8.73 -27.73
CA VAL A 192 -7.13 -7.34 -28.19
C VAL A 192 -8.27 -6.49 -27.64
N GLN A 193 -9.50 -7.01 -27.65
CA GLN A 193 -10.67 -6.32 -27.07
C GLN A 193 -10.49 -6.06 -25.57
N VAL A 194 -10.10 -7.08 -24.81
CA VAL A 194 -9.85 -6.94 -23.36
C VAL A 194 -8.74 -5.92 -23.08
N LEU A 195 -7.68 -5.87 -23.90
CA LEU A 195 -6.63 -4.87 -23.74
C LEU A 195 -7.14 -3.45 -24.03
N ALA A 196 -7.97 -3.27 -25.05
CA ALA A 196 -8.58 -1.98 -25.37
C ALA A 196 -9.49 -1.49 -24.22
N GLU A 197 -10.34 -2.37 -23.69
CA GLU A 197 -11.20 -2.07 -22.53
C GLU A 197 -10.37 -1.71 -21.29
N ARG A 198 -9.26 -2.44 -21.05
CA ARG A 198 -8.36 -2.14 -19.94
C ARG A 198 -7.70 -0.77 -20.09
N ASP A 199 -7.30 -0.41 -21.30
CA ASP A 199 -6.65 0.86 -21.59
C ASP A 199 -7.65 2.02 -21.45
N GLU A 200 -8.90 1.86 -21.91
CA GLU A 200 -9.98 2.82 -21.66
C GLU A 200 -10.27 2.99 -20.17
N ALA A 201 -10.39 1.89 -19.43
CA ALA A 201 -10.57 1.93 -17.98
C ALA A 201 -9.36 2.53 -17.23
N ALA A 202 -8.16 2.51 -17.82
CA ALA A 202 -7.00 3.21 -17.28
C ALA A 202 -7.11 4.73 -17.48
N LEU A 203 -7.47 5.17 -18.69
CA LEU A 203 -7.70 6.58 -18.99
C LEU A 203 -8.81 7.19 -18.11
N ASP A 204 -9.90 6.46 -17.89
CA ASP A 204 -10.97 6.91 -17.00
C ASP A 204 -10.52 7.04 -15.55
N ARG A 205 -9.71 6.10 -15.05
CA ARG A 205 -9.13 6.19 -13.70
C ARG A 205 -8.21 7.39 -13.57
N ASP A 206 -7.39 7.67 -14.58
CA ASP A 206 -6.49 8.82 -14.59
C ASP A 206 -7.27 10.14 -14.62
N ARG A 207 -8.35 10.21 -15.41
CA ARG A 207 -9.25 11.36 -15.43
C ARG A 207 -9.89 11.61 -14.06
N VAL A 208 -10.47 10.58 -13.44
CA VAL A 208 -11.09 10.69 -12.11
C VAL A 208 -10.06 11.05 -11.04
N ALA A 209 -8.83 10.53 -11.14
CA ALA A 209 -7.75 10.92 -10.24
C ALA A 209 -7.41 12.42 -10.39
N GLY A 210 -7.32 12.92 -11.62
CA GLY A 210 -7.11 14.35 -11.90
C GLY A 210 -8.24 15.23 -11.36
N GLU A 211 -9.50 14.84 -11.55
CA GLU A 211 -10.67 15.54 -11.01
C GLU A 211 -10.63 15.59 -9.47
N ARG A 212 -10.28 14.48 -8.81
CA ARG A 212 -10.15 14.42 -7.35
C ARG A 212 -9.02 15.33 -6.85
N ASP A 213 -7.88 15.34 -7.53
CA ASP A 213 -6.72 16.13 -7.13
C ASP A 213 -7.02 17.64 -7.32
N ALA A 214 -7.75 18.02 -8.37
CA ALA A 214 -8.25 19.39 -8.56
C ALA A 214 -9.22 19.81 -7.43
N ALA A 215 -10.20 18.95 -7.11
CA ALA A 215 -11.14 19.22 -6.02
C ALA A 215 -10.44 19.32 -4.64
N ALA A 216 -9.38 18.54 -4.42
CA ALA A 216 -8.56 18.66 -3.22
C ALA A 216 -7.83 20.01 -3.16
N ALA A 217 -7.24 20.46 -4.27
CA ALA A 217 -6.59 21.76 -4.35
C ALA A 217 -7.56 22.93 -4.12
N GLU A 218 -8.77 22.87 -4.67
CA GLU A 218 -9.83 23.86 -4.44
C GLU A 218 -10.24 23.92 -2.96
N ARG A 219 -10.42 22.76 -2.33
CA ARG A 219 -10.72 22.69 -0.89
C ARG A 219 -9.59 23.31 -0.08
N ASP A 220 -8.34 22.97 -0.36
CA ASP A 220 -7.21 23.48 0.40
C ASP A 220 -7.07 25.01 0.24
N ALA A 221 -7.35 25.55 -0.94
CA ALA A 221 -7.43 27.00 -1.18
C ALA A 221 -8.55 27.66 -0.36
N ALA A 222 -9.76 27.09 -0.35
CA ALA A 222 -10.87 27.62 0.44
C ALA A 222 -10.59 27.62 1.96
N TRP A 223 -9.84 26.62 2.45
CA TRP A 223 -9.40 26.60 3.85
C TRP A 223 -8.40 27.71 4.15
N ALA A 224 -7.43 27.94 3.26
CA ALA A 224 -6.48 29.05 3.40
C ALA A 224 -7.17 30.42 3.40
N GLU A 225 -8.17 30.63 2.52
CA GLU A 225 -8.98 31.86 2.50
C GLU A 225 -9.76 32.05 3.80
N ARG A 226 -10.39 30.98 4.32
CA ARG A 226 -11.11 31.04 5.60
C ARG A 226 -10.18 31.41 6.74
N ASP A 227 -9.02 30.79 6.81
CA ASP A 227 -8.05 31.03 7.88
C ASP A 227 -7.50 32.47 7.81
N ALA A 228 -7.27 33.01 6.60
CA ALA A 228 -6.92 34.41 6.39
C ALA A 228 -8.04 35.37 6.86
N ALA A 229 -9.30 35.11 6.51
CA ALA A 229 -10.43 35.91 6.95
C ALA A 229 -10.61 35.91 8.47
N TRP A 230 -10.30 34.79 9.14
CA TRP A 230 -10.31 34.71 10.60
C TRP A 230 -9.21 35.56 11.22
N ALA A 231 -7.99 35.51 10.67
CA ALA A 231 -6.88 36.34 11.12
C ALA A 231 -7.18 37.84 10.96
N GLU A 232 -7.79 38.25 9.84
CA GLU A 232 -8.22 39.63 9.61
C GLU A 232 -9.28 40.09 10.63
N ARG A 233 -10.28 39.24 10.90
CA ARG A 233 -11.32 39.52 11.90
C ARG A 233 -10.71 39.71 13.29
N ASP A 234 -9.81 38.82 13.69
CA ASP A 234 -9.18 38.86 15.00
C ASP A 234 -8.28 40.11 15.15
N ALA A 235 -7.59 40.51 14.08
CA ALA A 235 -6.85 41.77 14.03
C ALA A 235 -7.76 43.00 14.17
N ALA A 236 -8.89 43.03 13.46
CA ALA A 236 -9.87 44.11 13.57
C ALA A 236 -10.48 44.23 14.98
N TRP A 237 -10.71 43.10 15.66
CA TRP A 237 -11.15 43.10 17.06
C TRP A 237 -10.09 43.66 18.00
N ALA A 238 -8.82 43.27 17.82
CA ALA A 238 -7.72 43.82 18.60
C ALA A 238 -7.57 45.34 18.42
N GLU A 239 -7.71 45.84 17.19
CA GLU A 239 -7.67 47.29 16.89
C GLU A 239 -8.85 48.03 17.55
N ARG A 240 -10.06 47.47 17.47
CA ARG A 240 -11.24 48.03 18.13
C ARG A 240 -11.05 48.13 19.64
N ASP A 241 -10.54 47.07 20.26
CA ASP A 241 -10.34 47.02 21.70
C ASP A 241 -9.23 48.00 22.14
N ALA A 242 -8.17 48.14 21.35
CA ALA A 242 -7.13 49.16 21.57
C ALA A 242 -7.69 50.59 21.46
N THR A 243 -8.55 50.84 20.47
CA THR A 243 -9.21 52.14 20.28
C THR A 243 -10.15 52.45 21.45
N ALA A 244 -10.94 51.47 21.90
CA ALA A 244 -11.82 51.63 23.06
C ALA A 244 -11.03 51.94 24.33
N ALA A 245 -9.90 51.26 24.56
CA ALA A 245 -9.01 51.54 25.69
C ALA A 245 -8.40 52.95 25.61
N ALA A 246 -8.00 53.40 24.42
CA ALA A 246 -7.49 54.76 24.22
C ALA A 246 -8.55 55.83 24.50
N LEU A 247 -9.79 55.61 24.04
CA LEU A 247 -10.92 56.51 24.33
C LEU A 247 -11.22 56.55 25.83
N ALA A 248 -11.23 55.40 26.52
CA ALA A 248 -11.44 55.34 27.96
C ALA A 248 -10.38 56.13 28.75
N ARG A 249 -9.10 56.00 28.38
CA ARG A 249 -8.01 56.80 28.97
C ARG A 249 -8.23 58.30 28.74
N SER A 250 -8.52 58.70 27.50
CA SER A 250 -8.74 60.10 27.16
C SER A 250 -9.95 60.69 27.90
N THR A 251 -11.01 59.92 28.12
CA THR A 251 -12.15 60.35 28.94
C THR A 251 -11.75 60.54 30.40
N ALA A 252 -11.02 59.58 31.00
CA ALA A 252 -10.54 59.70 32.36
C ALA A 252 -9.63 60.93 32.56
N GLU A 253 -8.71 61.19 31.63
CA GLU A 253 -7.85 62.40 31.64
C GLU A 253 -8.67 63.70 31.58
N ARG A 254 -9.74 63.73 30.79
CA ARG A 254 -10.65 64.90 30.71
C ARG A 254 -11.44 65.10 32.00
N GLU A 255 -11.87 64.01 32.63
CA GLU A 255 -12.58 64.05 33.92
C GLU A 255 -11.67 64.57 35.04
N GLU A 256 -10.42 64.11 35.09
CA GLU A 256 -9.40 64.60 36.03
C GLU A 256 -9.12 66.10 35.80
N ALA A 257 -8.86 66.51 34.57
CA ALA A 257 -8.64 67.92 34.23
C ALA A 257 -9.86 68.80 34.55
N ALA A 258 -11.08 68.28 34.39
CA ALA A 258 -12.29 68.98 34.78
C ALA A 258 -12.38 69.16 36.29
N SER A 259 -12.10 68.12 37.08
CA SER A 259 -12.04 68.17 38.54
C SER A 259 -10.99 69.20 39.03
N ASP A 260 -9.79 69.17 38.46
CA ASP A 260 -8.72 70.11 38.83
C ASP A 260 -9.12 71.57 38.56
N ARG A 261 -9.75 71.82 37.42
CA ARG A 261 -10.29 73.14 37.09
C ARG A 261 -11.37 73.58 38.08
N ASP A 262 -12.27 72.69 38.47
CA ASP A 262 -13.33 73.02 39.44
C ASP A 262 -12.73 73.35 40.81
N GLN A 263 -11.70 72.61 41.24
CA GLN A 263 -10.94 72.91 42.47
C GLN A 263 -10.23 74.27 42.38
N ALA A 264 -9.59 74.58 41.25
CA ALA A 264 -8.93 75.86 41.03
C ALA A 264 -9.91 77.03 41.04
N LEU A 265 -11.10 76.87 40.45
CA LEU A 265 -12.17 77.87 40.49
C LEU A 265 -12.66 78.09 41.93
N ALA A 266 -12.91 77.02 42.68
CA ALA A 266 -13.31 77.13 44.09
C ALA A 266 -12.24 77.82 44.96
N ALA A 267 -10.96 77.55 44.71
CA ALA A 267 -9.86 78.22 45.38
C ALA A 267 -9.79 79.71 45.03
N ARG A 268 -9.99 80.07 43.74
CA ARG A 268 -10.05 81.45 43.28
C ARG A 268 -11.20 82.21 43.94
N ASP A 269 -12.38 81.61 44.02
CA ASP A 269 -13.55 82.24 44.61
C ASP A 269 -13.36 82.48 46.11
N ARG A 270 -12.71 81.55 46.82
CA ARG A 270 -12.31 81.77 48.23
C ARG A 270 -11.33 82.94 48.37
N ALA A 271 -10.30 83.00 47.54
CA ALA A 271 -9.32 84.08 47.59
C ALA A 271 -9.95 85.46 47.27
N LEU A 272 -10.91 85.50 46.35
CA LEU A 272 -11.67 86.72 46.06
C LEU A 272 -12.52 87.15 47.27
N ALA A 273 -13.20 86.21 47.93
CA ALA A 273 -13.98 86.52 49.14
C ALA A 273 -13.08 87.03 50.28
N GLU A 274 -11.92 86.44 50.49
CA GLU A 274 -10.92 86.89 51.47
C GLU A 274 -10.42 88.31 51.15
N ARG A 275 -10.12 88.59 49.87
CA ARG A 275 -9.72 89.93 49.42
C ARG A 275 -10.82 90.95 49.68
N ASP A 276 -12.06 90.63 49.32
CA ASP A 276 -13.20 91.55 49.49
C ASP A 276 -13.45 91.83 50.98
N ALA A 277 -13.32 90.83 51.85
CA ALA A 277 -13.37 91.01 53.31
C ALA A 277 -12.22 91.91 53.83
N ALA A 278 -11.00 91.74 53.33
CA ALA A 278 -9.86 92.57 53.70
C ALA A 278 -10.02 94.03 53.25
N ILE A 279 -10.59 94.26 52.05
CA ILE A 279 -10.93 95.60 51.57
C ILE A 279 -11.98 96.24 52.49
N ALA A 280 -13.05 95.52 52.82
CA ALA A 280 -14.09 96.03 53.72
C ALA A 280 -13.52 96.39 55.12
N ALA A 281 -12.64 95.55 55.66
CA ALA A 281 -11.96 95.82 56.94
C ALA A 281 -11.06 97.07 56.87
N ARG A 282 -10.29 97.23 55.79
CA ARG A 282 -9.46 98.42 55.55
C ARG A 282 -10.32 99.69 55.47
N ASP A 283 -11.42 99.63 54.72
CA ASP A 283 -12.30 100.77 54.51
C ASP A 283 -12.99 101.18 55.83
N ALA A 284 -13.39 100.22 56.67
CA ALA A 284 -13.88 100.49 58.02
C ALA A 284 -12.83 101.18 58.90
N ALA A 285 -11.59 100.67 58.93
CA ALA A 285 -10.49 101.27 59.69
C ALA A 285 -10.06 102.66 59.17
N ALA A 286 -10.29 102.97 57.89
CA ALA A 286 -10.12 104.31 57.35
C ALA A 286 -11.21 105.25 57.86
N ALA A 287 -12.47 104.83 57.80
CA ALA A 287 -13.59 105.62 58.30
C ALA A 287 -13.48 105.92 59.82
N GLU A 288 -13.00 104.97 60.62
CA GLU A 288 -12.72 105.19 62.04
C GLU A 288 -11.64 106.25 62.29
N ARG A 289 -10.57 106.25 61.48
CA ARG A 289 -9.51 107.27 61.56
C ARG A 289 -9.97 108.65 61.15
N ASP A 290 -10.82 108.75 60.14
CA ASP A 290 -11.38 110.03 59.68
C ASP A 290 -12.36 110.64 60.70
N ALA A 291 -12.91 109.82 61.60
CA ALA A 291 -13.83 110.24 62.66
C ALA A 291 -13.14 110.65 63.99
N ALA A 292 -11.85 110.39 64.15
CA ALA A 292 -11.06 110.66 65.36
C ALA A 292 -10.31 112.00 65.26
#